data_AF-A0A1A8DY24-F1
#
_entry.id   AF-A0A1A8DY24-F1
#
_cell.length_a   1.000
_cell.length_b   1.000
_cell.length_c   1.000
_cell.angle_alpha   90.00
_cell.angle_beta   90.00
_cell.angle_gamma   90.00
#
_symmetry.space_group_name_H-M   'P 1'
#
loop_
_entity.id
_entity.type
_entity.pdbx_description
1 polymer ?
#
loop_
_entity_poly.entity_id
_entity_poly.type
_entity_poly.pdbx_seq_one_letter_code
_entity_poly.pdbx_strand_id
1 'polypeptide(L)'
;FIEELQMQKAALEFDISLKAVSVLRYITEHADSISVINRMLCTHNVPCVLVQLIDSCPWGRCNKGEVQKYIKGKWQTIPAEDHLKITTLDGQVWLSLYNLLLREECQRKYDFNSFNKSQLLRLRGFLTEVLVDQLPNLVELQRFLAHLAVTEPAPPKKELILEQIPKIWSYIAKENAGKWKAIAKYQVKETFSLSDSDLRQQAQRLAQTYNLDVMEGLIPEKPKCGSCGREAAKRCSRCQKEWYCHRECQVKHWEKHKKACQLMADAVKIQEERLMKS
;
A
#
# COMPACT_ATOMS: atom_id res chain seq x y z
N PHE A 1 30.39 12.09 -1.81
CA PHE A 1 30.09 10.63 -1.85
C PHE A 1 29.47 10.13 -0.54
N ILE A 2 30.15 10.14 0.61
CA ILE A 2 29.57 9.67 1.88
C ILE A 2 28.33 10.48 2.30
N GLU A 3 28.41 11.81 2.24
CA GLU A 3 27.26 12.70 2.55
C GLU A 3 26.07 12.46 1.61
N GLU A 4 26.33 12.27 0.33
CA GLU A 4 25.30 11.98 -0.67
C GLU A 4 24.60 10.64 -0.39
N LEU A 5 25.36 9.60 -0.03
CA LEU A 5 24.79 8.32 0.39
C LEU A 5 23.96 8.45 1.67
N GLN A 6 24.39 9.28 2.62
CA GLN A 6 23.61 9.55 3.84
C GLN A 6 22.30 10.28 3.51
N MET A 7 22.32 11.25 2.60
CA MET A 7 21.12 11.94 2.13
C MET A 7 20.15 10.98 1.43
N GLN A 8 20.66 10.11 0.55
CA GLN A 8 19.85 9.09 -0.13
C GLN A 8 19.23 8.12 0.87
N LYS A 9 20.01 7.65 1.84
CA LYS A 9 19.52 6.78 2.92
C LYS A 9 18.40 7.45 3.71
N ALA A 10 18.58 8.70 4.14
CA ALA A 10 17.57 9.43 4.88
C ALA A 10 16.29 9.64 4.06
N ALA A 11 16.41 9.93 2.76
CA ALA A 11 15.27 10.07 1.87
C ALA A 11 14.49 8.75 1.70
N LEU A 12 15.20 7.62 1.60
CA LEU A 12 14.59 6.29 1.55
C LEU A 12 13.90 5.92 2.86
N GLU A 13 14.57 6.13 4.00
CA GLU A 13 14.00 5.90 5.33
C GLU A 13 12.73 6.73 5.54
N PHE A 14 12.72 7.98 5.08
CA PHE A 14 11.54 8.83 5.10
C PHE A 14 10.39 8.26 4.25
N ASP A 15 10.63 7.90 2.98
CA ASP A 15 9.56 7.33 2.13
C ASP A 15 9.03 6.02 2.70
N ILE A 16 9.90 5.12 3.17
CA ILE A 16 9.53 3.87 3.83
C ILE A 16 8.64 4.14 5.05
N SER A 17 9.01 5.13 5.88
CA SER A 17 8.23 5.51 7.06
C SER A 17 6.82 5.99 6.68
N LEU A 18 6.69 6.76 5.59
CA LEU A 18 5.39 7.19 5.09
C LEU A 18 4.56 6.01 4.52
N LYS A 19 5.20 5.03 3.88
CA LYS A 19 4.50 3.79 3.46
C LYS A 19 4.02 2.97 4.65
N ALA A 20 4.78 2.96 5.75
CA ALA A 20 4.38 2.26 6.97
C ALA A 20 3.05 2.80 7.54
N VAL A 21 2.78 4.10 7.41
CA VAL A 21 1.47 4.70 7.79
C VAL A 21 0.33 4.10 6.97
N SER A 22 0.55 3.88 5.67
CA SER A 22 -0.47 3.26 4.80
C SER A 22 -0.72 1.80 5.20
N VAL A 23 0.34 1.04 5.47
CA VAL A 23 0.23 -0.34 5.97
C VAL A 23 -0.50 -0.37 7.31
N LEU A 24 -0.17 0.54 8.23
CA LEU A 24 -0.85 0.67 9.52
C LEU A 24 -2.35 0.92 9.33
N ARG A 25 -2.75 1.82 8.42
CA ARG A 25 -4.17 2.04 8.13
C ARG A 25 -4.89 0.75 7.75
N TYR A 26 -4.34 -0.02 6.82
CA TYR A 26 -4.94 -1.30 6.42
C TYR A 26 -4.99 -2.31 7.58
N ILE A 27 -3.98 -2.32 8.45
CA ILE A 27 -4.03 -3.15 9.67
C ILE A 27 -5.20 -2.70 10.56
N THR A 28 -5.41 -1.40 10.78
CA THR A 28 -6.54 -0.90 11.59
C THR A 28 -7.91 -1.22 10.99
N GLU A 29 -8.00 -1.25 9.66
CA GLU A 29 -9.23 -1.55 8.92
C GLU A 29 -9.65 -3.02 9.11
N HIS A 30 -8.68 -3.93 9.18
CA HIS A 30 -8.90 -5.38 9.32
C HIS A 30 -8.50 -5.93 10.70
N ALA A 31 -8.49 -5.07 11.73
CA ALA A 31 -8.05 -5.43 13.08
C ALA A 31 -9.11 -6.23 13.85
N ASP A 32 -9.34 -7.49 13.48
CA ASP A 32 -10.37 -8.34 14.13
C ASP A 32 -9.77 -9.24 15.21
N SER A 33 -8.45 -9.43 15.22
CA SER A 33 -7.76 -10.23 16.23
C SER A 33 -7.53 -9.43 17.51
N ILE A 34 -7.98 -9.99 18.64
CA ILE A 34 -7.77 -9.44 19.99
C ILE A 34 -6.29 -9.13 20.26
N SER A 35 -5.36 -9.95 19.76
CA SER A 35 -3.92 -9.73 19.94
C SER A 35 -3.43 -8.50 19.17
N VAL A 36 -3.94 -8.30 17.94
CA VAL A 36 -3.60 -7.12 17.12
C VAL A 36 -4.13 -5.85 17.77
N ILE A 37 -5.40 -5.85 18.19
CA ILE A 37 -6.03 -4.73 18.91
C ILE A 37 -5.25 -4.42 20.20
N ASN A 38 -4.92 -5.43 21.01
CA ASN A 38 -4.18 -5.26 22.26
C ASN A 38 -2.82 -4.57 22.04
N ARG A 39 -2.08 -5.03 21.03
CA ARG A 39 -0.76 -4.49 20.73
C ARG A 39 -0.84 -3.05 20.23
N MET A 40 -1.80 -2.73 19.36
CA MET A 40 -1.98 -1.37 18.86
C MET A 40 -2.42 -0.41 19.96
N LEU A 41 -3.40 -0.81 20.77
CA LEU A 41 -4.03 0.10 21.74
C LEU A 41 -3.29 0.16 23.06
N CYS A 42 -2.93 -0.98 23.63
CA CYS A 42 -2.39 -1.07 24.99
C CYS A 42 -0.86 -1.09 25.02
N THR A 43 -0.21 -1.82 24.09
CA THR A 43 1.27 -1.92 24.07
C THR A 43 1.92 -0.70 23.41
N HIS A 44 1.41 -0.28 22.25
CA HIS A 44 2.05 0.76 21.43
C HIS A 44 1.31 2.10 21.45
N ASN A 45 0.10 2.17 22.03
CA ASN A 45 -0.73 3.36 22.09
C ASN A 45 -0.78 4.13 20.76
N VAL A 46 -1.09 3.39 19.69
CA VAL A 46 -1.15 3.88 18.32
C VAL A 46 -2.04 5.12 18.17
N PRO A 47 -3.21 5.25 18.84
CA PRO A 47 -4.01 6.47 18.75
C PRO A 47 -3.22 7.73 19.12
N CYS A 48 -2.46 7.71 20.23
CA CYS A 48 -1.62 8.84 20.63
C CYS A 48 -0.48 9.10 19.63
N VAL A 49 0.13 8.06 19.04
CA VAL A 49 1.15 8.22 18.00
C VAL A 49 0.56 8.91 16.76
N LEU A 50 -0.64 8.53 16.34
CA LEU A 50 -1.34 9.15 15.21
C LEU A 50 -1.70 10.62 15.48
N VAL A 51 -2.07 10.97 16.71
CA VAL A 51 -2.25 12.38 17.13
C VAL A 51 -0.96 13.17 16.91
N GLN A 52 0.20 12.63 17.32
CA GLN A 52 1.49 13.30 17.11
C GLN A 52 1.84 13.45 15.63
N LEU A 53 1.43 12.50 14.78
CA LEU A 53 1.63 12.61 13.33
C LEU A 53 0.77 13.71 12.70
N ILE A 54 -0.46 13.92 13.18
CA ILE A 54 -1.29 15.06 12.73
C ILE A 54 -0.68 16.39 13.15
N ASP A 55 -0.21 16.47 14.40
CA ASP A 55 0.37 17.69 14.95
C ASP A 55 1.69 18.08 14.27
N SER A 56 2.59 17.11 14.10
CA SER A 56 3.88 17.33 13.44
C SER A 56 3.80 17.42 11.92
N CYS A 57 2.84 16.72 11.31
CA CYS A 57 2.63 16.62 9.86
C CYS A 57 3.95 16.53 9.06
N PRO A 58 4.72 15.44 9.20
CA PRO A 58 6.08 15.34 8.64
C PRO A 58 6.14 15.37 7.10
N TRP A 59 5.00 15.19 6.43
CA TRP A 59 4.84 15.34 4.97
C TRP A 59 4.46 16.77 4.56
N GLY A 60 4.41 17.73 5.47
CA GLY A 60 4.23 19.16 5.20
C GLY A 60 5.45 19.96 5.68
N ARG A 61 5.85 20.98 4.92
CA ARG A 61 6.89 21.94 5.35
C ARG A 61 6.66 23.31 4.74
N CYS A 62 7.06 24.35 5.44
CA CYS A 62 7.09 25.72 4.91
C CYS A 62 8.55 26.14 4.72
N ASN A 63 8.92 26.56 3.51
CA ASN A 63 10.25 27.05 3.20
C ASN A 63 10.16 28.44 2.59
N LYS A 64 10.71 29.46 3.25
CA LYS A 64 10.70 30.87 2.80
C LYS A 64 9.30 31.39 2.40
N GLY A 65 8.26 30.95 3.10
CA GLY A 65 6.87 31.34 2.82
C GLY A 65 6.14 30.45 1.80
N GLU A 66 6.85 29.54 1.13
CA GLU A 66 6.24 28.54 0.25
C GLU A 66 5.87 27.28 1.03
N VAL A 67 4.60 26.90 0.96
CA VAL A 67 4.11 25.63 1.53
C VAL A 67 4.41 24.50 0.56
N GLN A 68 5.12 23.48 1.03
CA GLN A 68 5.40 22.26 0.30
C GLN A 68 4.77 21.05 0.99
N LYS A 69 4.18 20.16 0.20
CA LYS A 69 3.65 18.87 0.69
C LYS A 69 4.32 17.72 -0.06
N TYR A 70 4.52 16.59 0.63
CA TYR A 70 5.10 15.39 0.05
C TYR A 70 3.99 14.53 -0.57
N ILE A 71 3.94 14.50 -1.91
CA ILE A 71 2.87 13.86 -2.67
C ILE A 71 3.50 12.95 -3.73
N LYS A 72 3.08 11.68 -3.77
CA LYS A 72 3.54 10.68 -4.75
C LYS A 72 5.07 10.55 -4.81
N GLY A 73 5.73 10.54 -3.65
CA GLY A 73 7.18 10.32 -3.56
C GLY A 73 8.05 11.55 -3.80
N LYS A 74 7.46 12.75 -3.94
CA LYS A 74 8.20 13.99 -4.20
C LYS A 74 7.61 15.16 -3.41
N TRP A 75 8.47 16.09 -3.01
CA TRP A 75 8.07 17.38 -2.45
C TRP A 75 7.53 18.28 -3.58
N GLN A 76 6.34 18.83 -3.38
CA GLN A 76 5.66 19.69 -4.35
C GLN A 76 5.24 20.98 -3.65
N THR A 77 5.51 22.13 -4.26
CA THR A 77 5.01 23.43 -3.79
C THR A 77 3.52 23.54 -4.09
N ILE A 78 2.74 23.96 -3.09
CA ILE A 78 1.28 23.98 -3.13
C ILE A 78 0.78 25.42 -3.29
N PRO A 79 -0.09 25.70 -4.27
CA PRO A 79 -0.78 26.99 -4.41
C PRO A 79 -1.63 27.34 -3.18
N ALA A 80 -1.83 28.63 -2.91
CA ALA A 80 -2.56 29.11 -1.73
C ALA A 80 -3.98 28.52 -1.59
N GLU A 81 -4.67 28.33 -2.71
CA GLU A 81 -6.00 27.71 -2.79
C GLU A 81 -6.04 26.26 -2.28
N ASP A 82 -4.94 25.52 -2.44
CA ASP A 82 -4.83 24.10 -2.09
C ASP A 82 -4.15 23.88 -0.72
N HIS A 83 -3.84 24.95 0.03
CA HIS A 83 -3.17 24.84 1.33
C HIS A 83 -3.97 24.00 2.33
N LEU A 84 -5.30 24.11 2.32
CA LEU A 84 -6.21 23.35 3.18
C LEU A 84 -6.60 21.98 2.61
N LYS A 85 -6.17 21.65 1.39
CA LYS A 85 -6.48 20.37 0.77
C LYS A 85 -5.75 19.23 1.48
N ILE A 86 -6.49 18.18 1.83
CA ILE A 86 -5.90 17.02 2.49
C ILE A 86 -5.05 16.23 1.50
N THR A 87 -3.92 15.70 1.98
CA THR A 87 -3.13 14.73 1.24
C THR A 87 -3.65 13.31 1.48
N THR A 88 -3.23 12.38 0.64
CA THR A 88 -3.51 10.95 0.85
C THR A 88 -3.01 10.45 2.20
N LEU A 89 -1.87 10.98 2.69
CA LEU A 89 -1.29 10.60 3.98
C LEU A 89 -2.12 11.10 5.15
N ASP A 90 -2.62 12.35 5.09
CA ASP A 90 -3.57 12.87 6.08
C ASP A 90 -4.78 11.94 6.18
N GLY A 91 -5.35 11.55 5.03
CA GLY A 91 -6.44 10.59 4.98
C GLY A 91 -6.10 9.25 5.64
N GLN A 92 -4.89 8.70 5.43
CA GLN A 92 -4.49 7.44 6.08
C GLN A 92 -4.53 7.56 7.61
N VAL A 93 -4.02 8.67 8.15
CA VAL A 93 -3.92 8.89 9.60
C VAL A 93 -5.31 9.11 10.22
N TRP A 94 -6.13 9.95 9.58
CA TRP A 94 -7.50 10.20 10.01
C TRP A 94 -8.38 8.96 9.98
N LEU A 95 -8.29 8.15 8.90
CA LEU A 95 -9.02 6.89 8.82
C LEU A 95 -8.52 5.87 9.85
N SER A 96 -7.21 5.84 10.13
CA SER A 96 -6.66 4.99 11.20
C SER A 96 -7.21 5.37 12.58
N LEU A 97 -7.29 6.68 12.88
CA LEU A 97 -7.90 7.19 14.11
C LEU A 97 -9.39 6.85 14.18
N TYR A 98 -10.12 7.05 13.08
CA TYR A 98 -11.52 6.68 12.97
C TYR A 98 -11.72 5.19 13.32
N ASN A 99 -10.95 4.29 12.71
CA ASN A 99 -11.04 2.85 12.93
C ASN A 99 -10.73 2.47 14.39
N LEU A 100 -9.68 3.05 14.98
CA LEU A 100 -9.25 2.71 16.34
C LEU A 100 -10.13 3.32 17.45
N LEU A 101 -10.81 4.45 17.18
CA LEU A 101 -11.58 5.16 18.19
C LEU A 101 -13.08 4.91 18.10
N LEU A 102 -13.61 4.53 16.94
CA LEU A 102 -15.05 4.34 16.74
C LEU A 102 -15.49 2.87 16.71
N ARG A 103 -14.59 1.92 16.45
CA ARG A 103 -14.91 0.49 16.57
C ARG A 103 -15.15 0.13 18.03
N GLU A 104 -16.28 -0.52 18.31
CA GLU A 104 -16.69 -0.90 19.66
C GLU A 104 -15.64 -1.80 20.36
N GLU A 105 -15.08 -2.77 19.64
CA GLU A 105 -14.04 -3.67 20.14
C GLU A 105 -12.78 -2.92 20.60
N CYS A 106 -12.44 -1.84 19.88
CA CYS A 106 -11.31 -0.99 20.23
C CYS A 106 -11.64 -0.09 21.42
N GLN A 107 -12.83 0.52 21.46
CA GLN A 107 -13.26 1.36 22.58
C GLN A 107 -13.32 0.61 23.91
N ARG A 108 -13.82 -0.63 23.90
CA ARG A 108 -13.86 -1.47 25.11
C ARG A 108 -12.47 -1.72 25.69
N LYS A 109 -11.45 -1.77 24.82
CA LYS A 109 -10.08 -2.12 25.19
C LYS A 109 -9.16 -0.92 25.43
N TYR A 110 -9.43 0.21 24.80
CA TYR A 110 -8.60 1.40 24.94
C TYR A 110 -8.84 2.09 26.28
N ASP A 111 -7.75 2.34 27.01
CA ASP A 111 -7.81 3.04 28.29
C ASP A 111 -7.86 4.55 28.07
N PHE A 112 -9.04 5.15 28.29
CA PHE A 112 -9.27 6.60 28.21
C PHE A 112 -8.86 7.34 29.50
N ASN A 113 -7.68 7.02 30.04
CA ASN A 113 -7.11 7.75 31.16
C ASN A 113 -6.89 9.24 30.84
N SER A 114 -6.63 10.05 31.87
CA SER A 114 -6.45 11.49 31.74
C SER A 114 -5.42 11.90 30.69
N PHE A 115 -4.30 11.16 30.57
CA PHE A 115 -3.27 11.43 29.58
C PHE A 115 -3.77 11.15 28.16
N ASN A 116 -4.26 9.94 27.88
CA ASN A 116 -4.76 9.56 26.56
C ASN A 116 -5.91 10.46 26.11
N LYS A 117 -6.86 10.74 27.01
CA LYS A 117 -7.96 11.69 26.78
C LYS A 117 -7.41 13.07 26.39
N SER A 118 -6.43 13.61 27.13
CA SER A 118 -5.84 14.92 26.81
C SER A 118 -5.21 14.96 25.42
N GLN A 119 -4.52 13.89 25.00
CA GLN A 119 -3.92 13.82 23.67
C GLN A 119 -4.99 13.75 22.57
N LEU A 120 -5.98 12.87 22.72
CA LEU A 120 -7.05 12.73 21.74
C LEU A 120 -7.86 14.02 21.56
N LEU A 121 -8.10 14.78 22.63
CA LEU A 121 -8.85 16.03 22.55
C LEU A 121 -8.13 17.13 21.75
N ARG A 122 -6.81 17.02 21.53
CA ARG A 122 -6.07 17.92 20.62
C ARG A 122 -6.57 17.83 19.18
N LEU A 123 -7.08 16.66 18.76
CA LEU A 123 -7.63 16.43 17.42
C LEU A 123 -8.77 17.41 17.07
N ARG A 124 -9.50 17.90 18.09
CA ARG A 124 -10.59 18.87 17.89
C ARG A 124 -10.12 20.17 17.22
N GLY A 125 -8.87 20.59 17.45
CA GLY A 125 -8.30 21.77 16.80
C GLY A 125 -7.97 21.55 15.32
N PHE A 126 -7.81 20.30 14.90
CA PHE A 126 -7.49 19.93 13.52
C PHE A 126 -8.74 19.55 12.71
N LEU A 127 -9.84 19.17 13.36
CA LEU A 127 -11.15 18.88 12.77
C LEU A 127 -11.91 20.15 12.36
N THR A 128 -11.37 20.86 11.38
CA THR A 128 -12.00 22.04 10.78
C THR A 128 -13.16 21.65 9.86
N GLU A 129 -14.08 22.59 9.60
CA GLU A 129 -15.19 22.37 8.64
C GLU A 129 -14.67 21.96 7.26
N VAL A 130 -13.60 22.61 6.79
CA VAL A 130 -12.96 22.29 5.49
C VAL A 130 -12.39 20.87 5.45
N LEU A 131 -11.88 20.34 6.58
CA LEU A 131 -11.43 18.96 6.66
C LEU A 131 -12.61 17.99 6.61
N VAL A 132 -13.67 18.29 7.35
CA VAL A 132 -14.89 17.48 7.39
C VAL A 132 -15.59 17.46 6.03
N ASP A 133 -15.62 18.57 5.30
CA ASP A 133 -16.17 18.63 3.94
C ASP A 133 -15.41 17.72 2.97
N GLN A 134 -14.08 17.64 3.12
CA GLN A 134 -13.23 16.76 2.30
C GLN A 134 -13.29 15.29 2.72
N LEU A 135 -13.60 15.00 3.99
CA LEU A 135 -13.69 13.64 4.53
C LEU A 135 -14.91 13.50 5.48
N PRO A 136 -16.15 13.41 4.92
CA PRO A 136 -17.39 13.54 5.69
C PRO A 136 -17.60 12.48 6.77
N ASN A 137 -16.97 11.31 6.65
CA ASN A 137 -17.01 10.28 7.69
C ASN A 137 -16.36 10.74 9.01
N LEU A 138 -15.56 11.81 9.03
CA LEU A 138 -14.99 12.35 10.27
C LEU A 138 -16.00 13.06 11.17
N VAL A 139 -17.23 13.32 10.70
CA VAL A 139 -18.29 13.89 11.55
C VAL A 139 -18.56 13.01 12.78
N GLU A 140 -18.55 11.68 12.63
CA GLU A 140 -18.75 10.78 13.76
C GLU A 140 -17.59 10.85 14.76
N LEU A 141 -16.36 10.95 14.27
CA LEU A 141 -15.19 11.14 15.12
C LEU A 141 -15.25 12.48 15.87
N GLN A 142 -15.70 13.55 15.21
CA GLN A 142 -15.90 14.85 15.83
C GLN A 142 -16.93 14.79 16.97
N ARG A 143 -18.07 14.10 16.75
CA ARG A 143 -19.09 13.87 17.79
C ARG A 143 -18.54 13.04 18.95
N PHE A 144 -17.80 11.96 18.65
CA PHE A 144 -17.17 11.13 19.66
C PHE A 144 -16.20 11.94 20.54
N LEU A 145 -15.36 12.78 19.94
CA LEU A 145 -14.43 13.64 20.68
C LEU A 145 -15.14 14.70 21.52
N ALA A 146 -16.28 15.23 21.04
CA ALA A 146 -17.11 16.15 21.80
C ALA A 146 -17.71 15.46 23.05
N HIS A 147 -18.20 14.23 22.90
CA HIS A 147 -18.66 13.42 24.03
C HIS A 147 -17.51 13.10 25.00
N LEU A 148 -16.36 12.65 24.49
CA LEU A 148 -15.19 12.34 25.29
C LEU A 148 -14.73 13.55 26.13
N ALA A 149 -14.87 14.77 25.63
CA ALA A 149 -14.50 15.99 26.35
C ALA A 149 -15.24 16.13 27.68
N VAL A 150 -16.54 15.81 27.69
CA VAL A 150 -17.41 15.96 28.87
C VAL A 150 -17.48 14.71 29.76
N THR A 151 -17.03 13.55 29.26
CA THR A 151 -17.01 12.29 30.02
C THR A 151 -15.78 12.18 30.91
N GLU A 152 -15.93 11.91 32.21
CA GLU A 152 -14.80 11.68 33.11
C GLU A 152 -14.11 10.33 32.83
N PRO A 153 -12.76 10.25 32.92
CA PRO A 153 -12.05 8.97 32.80
C PRO A 153 -12.56 7.95 33.82
N ALA A 154 -13.04 6.80 33.34
CA ALA A 154 -13.40 5.71 34.22
C ALA A 154 -12.14 5.15 34.92
N PRO A 155 -12.25 4.63 36.15
CA PRO A 155 -11.14 3.95 36.79
C PRO A 155 -10.69 2.73 35.95
N PRO A 156 -9.37 2.43 35.93
CA PRO A 156 -8.82 1.39 35.06
C PRO A 156 -9.40 0.03 35.44
N LYS A 157 -10.09 -0.62 34.50
CA LYS A 157 -10.58 -1.99 34.67
C LYS A 157 -9.46 -2.97 34.30
N LYS A 158 -9.08 -3.85 35.24
CA LYS A 158 -8.17 -4.97 34.97
C LYS A 158 -8.98 -6.13 34.38
N GLU A 159 -9.09 -6.17 33.06
CA GLU A 159 -9.63 -7.33 32.35
C GLU A 159 -8.55 -8.40 32.17
N LEU A 160 -8.90 -9.67 32.41
CA LEU A 160 -8.02 -10.79 32.12
C LEU A 160 -8.03 -11.04 30.61
N ILE A 161 -6.92 -10.75 29.93
CA ILE A 161 -6.78 -10.96 28.50
C ILE A 161 -6.15 -12.33 28.25
N LEU A 162 -6.92 -13.27 27.70
CA LEU A 162 -6.39 -14.52 27.15
C LEU A 162 -6.07 -14.32 25.67
N GLU A 163 -4.79 -14.12 25.33
CA GLU A 163 -4.34 -13.92 23.95
C GLU A 163 -3.43 -15.05 23.45
N GLN A 164 -3.58 -15.42 22.18
CA GLN A 164 -2.58 -16.23 21.50
C GLN A 164 -1.41 -15.34 21.09
N ILE A 165 -0.22 -15.63 21.63
CA ILE A 165 1.00 -14.92 21.27
C ILE A 165 1.59 -15.57 19.99
N PRO A 166 1.78 -14.83 18.89
CA PRO A 166 2.42 -15.35 17.69
C PRO A 166 3.85 -15.83 17.98
N LYS A 167 4.11 -17.13 17.80
CA LYS A 167 5.42 -17.74 18.08
C LYS A 167 6.41 -17.63 16.91
N ILE A 168 5.93 -17.30 15.70
CA ILE A 168 6.75 -17.30 14.48
C ILE A 168 8.00 -16.43 14.61
N TRP A 169 7.85 -15.21 15.12
CA TRP A 169 8.98 -14.30 15.31
C TRP A 169 9.98 -14.87 16.33
N SER A 170 9.51 -15.37 17.47
CA SER A 170 10.37 -15.94 18.50
C SER A 170 11.13 -17.18 18.01
N TYR A 171 10.48 -17.99 17.17
CA TYR A 171 11.07 -19.16 16.55
C TYR A 171 12.19 -18.73 15.58
N ILE A 172 11.89 -17.85 14.63
CA ILE A 172 12.88 -17.31 13.67
C ILE A 172 14.04 -16.66 14.40
N ALA A 173 13.76 -15.84 15.42
CA ALA A 173 14.79 -15.14 16.18
C ALA A 173 15.71 -16.10 16.94
N LYS A 174 15.14 -17.14 17.57
CA LYS A 174 15.88 -18.15 18.32
C LYS A 174 16.69 -19.05 17.39
N GLU A 175 16.09 -19.54 16.31
CA GLU A 175 16.74 -20.44 15.35
C GLU A 175 17.92 -19.78 14.63
N ASN A 176 17.83 -18.47 14.38
CA ASN A 176 18.84 -17.69 13.69
C ASN A 176 19.75 -16.89 14.62
N ALA A 177 19.63 -17.08 15.95
CA ALA A 177 20.50 -16.45 16.92
C ALA A 177 21.98 -16.77 16.60
N GLY A 178 22.81 -15.74 16.53
CA GLY A 178 24.24 -15.86 16.16
C GLY A 178 24.51 -16.07 14.66
N LYS A 179 23.51 -16.43 13.84
CA LYS A 179 23.67 -16.67 12.39
C LYS A 179 23.46 -15.44 11.53
N TRP A 180 22.97 -14.32 12.09
CA TRP A 180 22.62 -13.10 11.36
C TRP A 180 23.73 -12.58 10.44
N LYS A 181 25.00 -12.60 10.90
CA LYS A 181 26.14 -12.17 10.08
C LYS A 181 26.39 -13.09 8.88
N ALA A 182 26.24 -14.40 9.06
CA ALA A 182 26.40 -15.38 7.98
C ALA A 182 25.26 -15.27 6.96
N ILE A 183 24.01 -15.15 7.45
CA ILE A 183 22.83 -14.91 6.61
C ILE A 183 23.00 -13.62 5.81
N ALA A 184 23.42 -12.52 6.46
CA ALA A 184 23.64 -11.26 5.77
C ALA A 184 24.73 -11.37 4.68
N LYS A 185 25.86 -12.02 4.96
CA LYS A 185 26.91 -12.26 3.94
C LYS A 185 26.41 -13.09 2.76
N TYR A 186 25.64 -14.15 3.04
CA TYR A 186 25.03 -14.98 2.01
C TYR A 186 24.06 -14.16 1.16
N GLN A 187 23.17 -13.39 1.77
CA GLN A 187 22.20 -12.54 1.08
C GLN A 187 22.88 -11.44 0.26
N VAL A 188 23.95 -10.82 0.78
CA VAL A 188 24.72 -9.83 0.01
C VAL A 188 25.25 -10.47 -1.26
N LYS A 189 25.90 -11.64 -1.15
CA LYS A 189 26.50 -12.31 -2.31
C LYS A 189 25.46 -12.81 -3.31
N GLU A 190 24.43 -13.49 -2.84
CA GLU A 190 23.50 -14.24 -3.70
C GLU A 190 22.26 -13.44 -4.12
N THR A 191 21.96 -12.32 -3.45
CA THR A 191 20.72 -11.54 -3.69
C THR A 191 20.99 -10.07 -4.00
N PHE A 192 21.92 -9.41 -3.31
CA PHE A 192 22.12 -7.94 -3.42
C PHE A 192 23.37 -7.52 -4.22
N SER A 193 24.25 -8.46 -4.57
CA SER A 193 25.44 -8.25 -5.39
C SER A 193 25.40 -9.13 -6.64
N LEU A 194 24.24 -9.15 -7.28
CA LEU A 194 24.01 -9.84 -8.54
C LEU A 194 24.77 -9.16 -9.68
N SER A 195 25.37 -9.95 -10.55
CA SER A 195 25.95 -9.43 -11.78
C SER A 195 24.86 -8.94 -12.74
N ASP A 196 25.23 -8.11 -13.73
CA ASP A 196 24.28 -7.67 -14.77
C ASP A 196 23.64 -8.86 -15.51
N SER A 197 24.37 -9.96 -15.69
CA SER A 197 23.80 -11.19 -16.26
C SER A 197 22.76 -11.84 -15.35
N ASP A 198 22.99 -11.86 -14.03
CA ASP A 198 22.04 -12.44 -13.08
C ASP A 198 20.77 -11.59 -12.97
N LEU A 199 20.93 -10.26 -12.97
CA LEU A 199 19.81 -9.30 -12.99
C LEU A 199 18.96 -9.48 -14.25
N ARG A 200 19.60 -9.63 -15.43
CA ARG A 200 18.89 -9.92 -16.69
C ARG A 200 18.14 -11.25 -16.61
N GLN A 201 18.76 -12.29 -16.06
CA GLN A 201 18.11 -13.60 -15.93
C GLN A 201 16.91 -13.55 -14.97
N GLN A 202 17.02 -12.85 -13.84
CA GLN A 202 15.90 -12.65 -12.92
C GLN A 202 14.77 -11.83 -13.56
N ALA A 203 15.11 -10.74 -14.26
CA ALA A 203 14.14 -9.94 -15.01
C ALA A 203 13.42 -10.78 -16.07
N GLN A 204 14.14 -11.65 -16.79
CA GLN A 204 13.54 -12.60 -17.74
C GLN A 204 12.59 -13.59 -17.07
N ARG A 205 12.97 -14.18 -15.92
CA ARG A 205 12.08 -15.10 -15.17
C ARG A 205 10.81 -14.40 -14.67
N LEU A 206 10.95 -13.16 -14.17
CA LEU A 206 9.80 -12.35 -13.76
C LEU A 206 8.91 -12.01 -14.97
N ALA A 207 9.49 -11.61 -16.09
CA ALA A 207 8.75 -11.36 -17.33
C ALA A 207 8.01 -12.61 -17.84
N GLN A 208 8.63 -13.79 -17.74
CA GLN A 208 8.00 -15.06 -18.08
C GLN A 208 6.79 -15.38 -17.18
N THR A 209 6.82 -14.95 -15.91
CA THR A 209 5.69 -15.13 -14.98
C THR A 209 4.47 -14.30 -15.40
N TYR A 210 4.69 -13.14 -16.04
CA TYR A 210 3.65 -12.30 -16.62
C TYR A 210 3.45 -12.55 -18.13
N ASN A 211 3.88 -13.71 -18.66
CA ASN A 211 3.58 -14.05 -20.04
C ASN A 211 2.06 -14.19 -20.21
N LEU A 212 1.55 -13.69 -21.34
CA LEU A 212 0.12 -13.66 -21.67
C LEU A 212 -0.51 -15.05 -21.59
N ASP A 213 0.24 -16.10 -21.92
CA ASP A 213 -0.24 -17.48 -21.83
C ASP A 213 -0.52 -17.93 -20.39
N VAL A 214 0.32 -17.49 -19.44
CA VAL A 214 0.13 -17.78 -18.01
C VAL A 214 -1.05 -16.97 -17.46
N MET A 215 -1.12 -15.68 -17.79
CA MET A 215 -2.24 -14.83 -17.37
C MET A 215 -3.58 -15.31 -17.93
N GLU A 216 -3.60 -15.80 -19.17
CA GLU A 216 -4.80 -16.30 -19.83
C GLU A 216 -5.28 -17.64 -19.26
N GLY A 217 -4.36 -18.49 -18.79
CA GLY A 217 -4.71 -19.73 -18.07
C GLY A 217 -5.34 -19.49 -16.68
N LEU A 218 -5.23 -18.28 -16.14
CA LEU A 218 -5.85 -17.89 -14.87
C LEU A 218 -7.26 -17.30 -15.05
N ILE A 219 -7.68 -17.02 -16.29
CA ILE A 219 -9.01 -16.49 -16.59
C ILE A 219 -10.01 -17.67 -16.62
N PRO A 220 -11.04 -17.69 -15.75
CA PRO A 220 -12.00 -18.80 -15.70
C PRO A 220 -12.85 -18.92 -16.98
N GLU A 221 -13.05 -17.80 -17.67
CA GLU A 221 -13.83 -17.75 -18.90
C GLU A 221 -13.00 -18.18 -20.12
N LYS A 222 -13.50 -19.17 -20.86
CA LYS A 222 -12.88 -19.61 -22.10
C LYS A 222 -12.95 -18.49 -23.16
N PRO A 223 -11.90 -18.33 -23.98
CA PRO A 223 -11.87 -17.30 -25.01
C PRO A 223 -12.97 -17.49 -26.04
N LYS A 224 -13.52 -16.38 -26.56
CA LYS A 224 -14.60 -16.37 -27.55
C LYS A 224 -14.06 -16.06 -28.95
N CYS A 225 -14.72 -16.61 -29.96
CA CYS A 225 -14.36 -16.44 -31.37
C CYS A 225 -14.69 -15.02 -31.84
N GLY A 226 -13.70 -14.30 -32.36
CA GLY A 226 -13.87 -12.92 -32.87
C GLY A 226 -14.81 -12.79 -34.07
N SER A 227 -15.20 -13.91 -34.72
CA SER A 227 -16.18 -13.90 -35.81
C SER A 227 -17.61 -14.26 -35.40
N CYS A 228 -17.78 -15.20 -34.46
CA CYS A 228 -19.10 -15.81 -34.18
C CYS A 228 -19.47 -15.90 -32.69
N GLY A 229 -18.57 -15.47 -31.79
CA GLY A 229 -18.81 -15.39 -30.35
C GLY A 229 -18.82 -16.73 -29.59
N ARG A 230 -18.78 -17.89 -30.28
CA ARG A 230 -18.67 -19.21 -29.65
C ARG A 230 -17.29 -19.43 -29.03
N GLU A 231 -17.18 -20.41 -28.12
CA GLU A 231 -15.89 -20.81 -27.53
C GLU A 231 -14.85 -21.06 -28.63
N ALA A 232 -13.68 -20.48 -28.43
CA ALA A 232 -12.55 -20.58 -29.34
C ALA A 232 -11.43 -21.39 -28.70
N ALA A 233 -10.69 -22.12 -29.55
CA ALA A 233 -9.58 -22.96 -29.11
C ALA A 233 -8.28 -22.67 -29.87
N LYS A 234 -8.32 -21.82 -30.90
CA LYS A 234 -7.18 -21.55 -31.77
C LYS A 234 -6.95 -20.04 -31.88
N ARG A 235 -5.68 -19.63 -31.76
CA ARG A 235 -5.27 -18.24 -32.02
C ARG A 235 -4.85 -18.07 -33.49
N CYS A 236 -4.94 -16.83 -33.96
CA CYS A 236 -4.29 -16.44 -35.21
C CYS A 236 -2.78 -16.69 -35.10
N SER A 237 -2.21 -17.56 -35.94
CA SER A 237 -0.79 -17.93 -35.90
C SER A 237 0.17 -16.78 -36.16
N ARG A 238 -0.32 -15.68 -36.76
CA ARG A 238 0.50 -14.53 -37.14
C ARG A 238 0.68 -13.51 -36.01
N CYS A 239 -0.40 -13.10 -35.36
CA CYS A 239 -0.35 -12.11 -34.28
C CYS A 239 -0.50 -12.70 -32.88
N GLN A 240 -1.03 -13.93 -32.77
CA GLN A 240 -1.32 -14.63 -31.52
C GLN A 240 -2.24 -13.86 -30.55
N LYS A 241 -2.98 -12.84 -31.02
CA LYS A 241 -3.88 -12.02 -30.18
C LYS A 241 -5.38 -12.34 -30.33
N GLU A 242 -5.80 -12.77 -31.51
CA GLU A 242 -7.22 -12.98 -31.82
C GLU A 242 -7.57 -14.47 -31.83
N TRP A 243 -8.74 -14.81 -31.28
CA TRP A 243 -9.19 -16.18 -31.08
C TRP A 243 -10.28 -16.58 -32.08
N TYR A 244 -10.22 -17.84 -32.52
CA TYR A 244 -11.17 -18.44 -33.44
C TYR A 244 -11.52 -19.86 -33.02
N CYS A 245 -12.79 -20.24 -33.21
CA CYS A 245 -13.21 -21.63 -33.06
C CYS A 245 -12.60 -22.52 -34.16
N HIS A 246 -12.61 -22.05 -35.41
CA HIS A 246 -12.09 -22.77 -36.57
C HIS A 246 -11.53 -21.81 -37.63
N ARG A 247 -10.71 -22.34 -38.56
CA ARG A 247 -10.08 -21.59 -39.65
C ARG A 247 -11.11 -20.85 -40.52
N GLU A 248 -12.28 -21.42 -40.75
CA GLU A 248 -13.35 -20.77 -41.52
C GLU A 248 -13.76 -19.42 -40.93
N CYS A 249 -13.87 -19.32 -39.60
CA CYS A 249 -14.19 -18.06 -38.91
C CYS A 249 -13.04 -17.05 -39.03
N GLN A 250 -11.80 -17.51 -39.02
CA GLN A 250 -10.63 -16.65 -39.25
C GLN A 250 -10.64 -16.07 -40.68
N VAL A 251 -10.93 -16.88 -41.68
CA VAL A 251 -11.01 -16.44 -43.09
C VAL A 251 -12.14 -15.45 -43.29
N LYS A 252 -13.33 -15.71 -42.71
CA LYS A 252 -14.47 -14.78 -42.76
C LYS A 252 -14.18 -13.44 -42.07
N HIS A 253 -13.48 -13.47 -40.94
CA HIS A 253 -13.12 -12.26 -40.21
C HIS A 253 -11.87 -11.55 -40.75
N TRP A 254 -11.15 -12.17 -41.71
CA TRP A 254 -9.83 -11.71 -42.14
C TRP A 254 -9.81 -10.27 -42.63
N GLU A 255 -10.80 -9.85 -43.44
CA GLU A 255 -10.86 -8.47 -43.95
C GLU A 255 -10.89 -7.42 -42.84
N LYS A 256 -11.56 -7.72 -41.72
CA LYS A 256 -11.61 -6.84 -40.54
C LYS A 256 -10.36 -7.00 -39.67
N HIS A 257 -9.86 -8.22 -39.51
CA HIS A 257 -8.71 -8.52 -38.66
C HIS A 257 -7.36 -8.12 -39.27
N LYS A 258 -7.19 -8.13 -40.61
CA LYS A 258 -5.90 -8.00 -41.30
C LYS A 258 -5.09 -6.78 -40.88
N LYS A 259 -5.72 -5.61 -40.77
CA LYS A 259 -5.05 -4.37 -40.35
C LYS A 259 -4.57 -4.46 -38.89
N ALA A 260 -5.43 -4.92 -37.99
CA ALA A 260 -5.07 -5.13 -36.59
C ALA A 260 -3.99 -6.22 -36.43
N CYS A 261 -4.08 -7.30 -37.20
CA CYS A 261 -3.10 -8.39 -37.22
C CYS A 261 -1.70 -7.90 -37.59
N GLN A 262 -1.61 -7.00 -38.56
CA GLN A 262 -0.34 -6.42 -38.99
C GLN A 262 0.29 -5.59 -37.88
N LEU A 263 -0.47 -4.65 -37.32
CA LEU A 263 0.00 -3.79 -36.22
C LEU A 263 0.47 -4.60 -35.01
N MET A 264 -0.28 -5.63 -34.64
CA MET A 264 0.06 -6.50 -33.51
C MET A 264 1.31 -7.35 -33.79
N ALA A 265 1.46 -7.87 -35.01
CA ALA A 265 2.65 -8.64 -35.39
C ALA A 265 3.91 -7.77 -35.44
N ASP A 266 3.80 -6.53 -35.93
CA ASP A 266 4.92 -5.60 -36.00
C ASP A 266 5.33 -5.12 -34.61
N ALA A 267 4.37 -4.89 -33.71
CA ALA A 267 4.66 -4.56 -32.31
C ALA A 267 5.42 -5.69 -31.59
N VAL A 268 5.06 -6.95 -31.82
CA VAL A 268 5.78 -8.11 -31.25
C VAL A 268 7.22 -8.17 -31.76
N LYS A 269 7.44 -8.01 -33.07
CA LYS A 269 8.79 -7.97 -33.65
C LYS A 269 9.65 -6.84 -33.09
N ILE A 270 9.10 -5.64 -32.99
CA ILE A 270 9.83 -4.48 -32.42
C ILE A 270 10.22 -4.75 -30.96
N GLN A 271 9.35 -5.41 -30.20
CA GLN A 271 9.62 -5.76 -28.82
C GLN A 271 10.70 -6.83 -28.68
N GLU A 272 10.67 -7.87 -29.53
CA GLU A 272 11.72 -8.90 -29.59
C GLU A 272 13.08 -8.33 -29.99
N GLU A 273 13.12 -7.46 -31.00
CA GLU A 273 14.35 -6.80 -31.45
C GLU A 273 14.96 -5.88 -30.38
N ARG A 274 14.12 -5.19 -29.60
CA ARG A 274 14.56 -4.37 -28.46
C ARG A 274 15.10 -5.22 -27.32
N LEU A 275 14.48 -6.38 -27.07
CA LEU A 275 14.95 -7.33 -26.06
C LEU A 275 16.26 -8.00 -26.44
N MET A 276 16.53 -8.25 -27.72
CA MET A 276 17.79 -8.83 -28.20
C MET A 276 18.97 -7.84 -28.26
N LYS A 277 18.69 -6.54 -28.40
CA LYS A 277 19.72 -5.48 -28.44
C LYS A 277 20.07 -4.91 -27.06
N SER A 278 19.30 -5.27 -26.02
CA SER A 278 19.51 -4.84 -24.63
C SER A 278 20.41 -5.81 -23.89
#